data_AF-A0A388MA34-F1
#
_entry.id   AF-A0A388MA34-F1
#
_cell.length_a   1.000
_cell.length_b   1.000
_cell.length_c   1.000
_cell.angle_alpha   90.00
_cell.angle_beta   90.00
_cell.angle_gamma   90.00
#
_symmetry.space_group_name_H-M   'P 1'
#
loop_
_entity.id
_entity.type
_entity.pdbx_description
1 polymer ?
#
loop_
_entity_poly.entity_id
_entity_poly.type
_entity_poly.pdbx_seq_one_letter_code
_entity_poly.pdbx_strand_id
1 'polypeptide(L)'
;MRQQRGYVEPRLDSVTPIKFRMCDTEDWNANCFQILSAQEEVGCTRFTLHVKEGSCWCGGWKSIRSSYGKSEVKVNGQRSKLYQCKQETENGAAIEFLQLRRWKPKITKDKAFLVSILRKKDRGEALRKCSLDALLRLAGAAQDFERASTTAYLRRLIGRAIKEVYGWSLNSKITVKLKFDDRIRIVEVRKLLNSKIEEMDIPVCLRNHARKGVRIVWEKNPSVANLLHNQRLFAHADVSTCSCAGLPYPRIGGHVRFRLSELEDIHPLACNANNIPKLSYSDRGRLLKQEIVAGLESWCNWRGSRPAISNNDLEGCLTGMPDVTTKFLDPRVVQQLKKRFEGLVLTPLDRNPGDTLVLCPKVYYEAMVELFVASAGYVVTAMHEDMVMELMKAELSEAGLMKLEHWDKSGKIGEAYVMPKHKDRCQST
;
A
#
# COMPACT_ATOMS: atom_id res chain seq x y z
N MET A 1 -14.98 22.41 -49.33
CA MET A 1 -14.54 23.79 -49.03
C MET A 1 -13.91 23.81 -47.64
N ARG A 2 -12.58 23.98 -47.54
CA ARG A 2 -11.84 24.05 -46.26
C ARG A 2 -11.59 25.53 -45.93
N GLN A 3 -12.14 26.00 -44.80
CA GLN A 3 -11.88 27.34 -44.27
C GLN A 3 -10.40 27.47 -43.89
N GLN A 4 -9.70 28.42 -44.52
CA GLN A 4 -8.36 28.83 -44.15
C GLN A 4 -8.41 29.51 -42.77
N ARG A 5 -7.80 28.91 -41.75
CA ARG A 5 -7.55 29.58 -40.46
C ARG A 5 -6.50 30.67 -40.70
N GLY A 6 -6.93 31.92 -40.57
CA GLY A 6 -6.04 33.08 -40.64
C GLY A 6 -4.92 32.96 -39.61
N TYR A 7 -3.69 33.08 -40.08
CA TYR A 7 -2.50 33.22 -39.25
C TYR A 7 -2.58 34.60 -38.58
N VAL A 8 -2.91 34.64 -37.28
CA VAL A 8 -2.80 35.86 -36.49
C VAL A 8 -1.33 36.02 -36.13
N GLU A 9 -0.66 37.02 -36.69
CA GLU A 9 0.71 37.36 -36.30
C GLU A 9 0.76 37.56 -34.78
N PRO A 10 1.65 36.84 -34.06
CA PRO A 10 1.78 37.02 -32.63
C PRO A 10 2.26 38.46 -32.39
N ARG A 11 1.39 39.27 -31.77
CA ARG A 11 1.79 40.58 -31.25
C ARG A 11 2.93 40.32 -30.27
N LEU A 12 4.12 40.82 -30.61
CA LEU A 12 5.25 40.88 -29.70
C LEU A 12 4.89 41.90 -28.63
N ASP A 13 4.21 41.43 -27.57
CA ASP A 13 3.94 42.24 -26.39
C ASP A 13 5.28 42.75 -25.86
N SER A 14 5.44 44.07 -25.83
CA SER A 14 6.66 44.69 -25.36
C SER A 14 6.88 44.30 -23.90
N VAL A 15 7.96 43.57 -23.64
CA VAL A 15 8.32 43.11 -22.30
C VAL A 15 8.88 44.31 -21.53
N THR A 16 8.06 44.91 -20.68
CA THR A 16 8.45 46.03 -19.82
C THR A 16 8.87 45.51 -18.44
N PRO A 17 10.10 45.77 -17.97
CA PRO A 17 10.52 45.34 -16.65
C PRO A 17 9.83 46.19 -15.58
N ILE A 18 9.33 45.54 -14.54
CA ILE A 18 8.80 46.20 -13.35
C ILE A 18 9.97 46.88 -12.64
N LYS A 19 9.82 48.15 -12.28
CA LYS A 19 10.82 48.91 -11.55
C LYS A 19 10.32 49.27 -10.16
N PHE A 20 11.23 49.32 -9.21
CA PHE A 20 10.95 49.55 -7.81
C PHE A 20 11.82 50.72 -7.31
N ARG A 21 11.26 51.56 -6.44
CA ARG A 21 11.97 52.68 -5.82
C ARG A 21 11.56 52.77 -4.35
N MET A 22 12.52 53.00 -3.46
CA MET A 22 12.25 53.28 -2.05
C MET A 22 11.92 54.76 -1.83
N CYS A 23 11.20 55.11 -0.77
CA CYS A 23 10.80 56.50 -0.50
C CYS A 23 11.99 57.47 -0.33
N ASP A 24 13.14 56.97 0.09
CA ASP A 24 14.38 57.69 0.40
C ASP A 24 15.40 57.71 -0.75
N THR A 25 15.09 57.07 -1.88
CA THR A 25 15.99 56.99 -3.05
C THR A 25 15.31 57.53 -4.30
N GLU A 26 16.01 58.31 -5.12
CA GLU A 26 15.47 58.75 -6.42
C GLU A 26 15.58 57.68 -7.51
N ASP A 27 16.49 56.72 -7.34
CA ASP A 27 16.82 55.71 -8.35
C ASP A 27 15.81 54.55 -8.44
N TRP A 28 15.44 54.21 -9.67
CA TRP A 28 14.62 53.05 -9.98
C TRP A 28 15.48 51.80 -10.20
N ASN A 29 15.18 50.71 -9.50
CA ASN A 29 15.87 49.43 -9.64
C ASN A 29 14.89 48.34 -10.11
N ALA A 30 15.27 47.56 -11.12
CA ALA A 30 14.41 46.50 -11.68
C ALA A 30 14.45 45.19 -10.86
N ASN A 31 15.46 45.01 -10.01
CA ASN A 31 15.69 43.79 -9.24
C ASN A 31 15.12 43.89 -7.82
N CYS A 32 13.81 43.66 -7.69
CA CYS A 32 13.12 43.65 -6.40
C CYS A 32 13.80 42.74 -5.36
N PHE A 33 14.35 41.60 -5.79
CA PHE A 33 15.01 40.67 -4.86
C PHE A 33 16.23 41.30 -4.17
N GLN A 34 17.03 42.09 -4.88
CA GLN A 34 18.18 42.80 -4.32
C GLN A 34 17.74 43.84 -3.30
N ILE A 35 16.68 44.62 -3.61
CA ILE A 35 16.14 45.63 -2.69
C ILE A 35 15.65 44.96 -1.39
N LEU A 36 14.85 43.90 -1.49
CA LEU A 36 14.37 43.17 -0.32
C LEU A 36 15.50 42.51 0.48
N SER A 37 16.57 42.07 -0.19
CA SER A 37 17.76 41.53 0.48
C SER A 37 18.53 42.61 1.24
N ALA A 38 18.75 43.77 0.62
CA ALA A 38 19.41 44.91 1.27
C ALA A 38 18.63 45.39 2.50
N GLN A 39 17.29 45.48 2.39
CA GLN A 39 16.44 45.86 3.52
C GLN A 39 16.48 44.84 4.67
N GLU A 40 16.51 43.54 4.35
CA GLU A 40 16.70 42.50 5.37
C GLU A 40 18.07 42.63 6.07
N GLU A 41 19.14 42.90 5.31
CA GLU A 41 20.51 43.00 5.82
C GLU A 41 20.70 44.15 6.82
N VAL A 42 20.03 45.28 6.59
CA VAL A 42 20.02 46.42 7.54
C VAL A 42 19.00 46.25 8.67
N GLY A 43 18.27 45.12 8.73
CA GLY A 43 17.26 44.85 9.74
C GLY A 43 15.96 45.66 9.56
N CYS A 44 15.76 46.29 8.40
CA CYS A 44 14.56 47.07 8.10
C CYS A 44 13.38 46.13 7.80
N THR A 45 12.40 46.13 8.71
CA THR A 45 11.21 45.27 8.58
C THR A 45 10.00 46.00 7.99
N ARG A 46 10.03 47.33 7.95
CA ARG A 46 8.91 48.18 7.51
C ARG A 46 9.41 49.30 6.62
N PHE A 47 8.89 49.35 5.41
CA PHE A 47 9.22 50.36 4.40
C PHE A 47 8.18 50.32 3.28
N THR A 48 8.17 51.34 2.44
CA THR A 48 7.27 51.42 1.29
C THR A 48 8.08 51.31 0.00
N LEU A 49 7.64 50.43 -0.91
CA LEU A 49 8.13 50.35 -2.27
C LEU A 49 7.14 51.00 -3.21
N HIS A 50 7.61 51.98 -3.96
CA HIS A 50 6.92 52.49 -5.13
C HIS A 50 7.25 51.61 -6.32
N VAL A 51 6.22 51.23 -7.09
CA VAL A 51 6.34 50.29 -8.20
C VAL A 51 5.94 51.03 -9.48
N LYS A 52 6.75 50.89 -10.53
CA LYS A 52 6.38 51.29 -11.88
C LYS A 52 5.88 50.05 -12.61
N GLU A 53 4.71 50.19 -13.24
CA GLU A 53 4.04 49.10 -13.97
C GLU A 53 4.96 48.37 -14.96
N GLY A 54 4.73 47.08 -15.12
CA GLY A 54 5.50 46.23 -16.03
C GLY A 54 5.02 44.79 -16.04
N SER A 55 5.39 44.05 -17.08
CA SER A 55 5.01 42.65 -17.29
C SER A 55 6.10 41.65 -16.89
N CYS A 56 7.31 42.11 -16.56
CA CYS A 56 8.47 41.25 -16.31
C CYS A 56 9.19 41.53 -14.99
N TRP A 57 9.42 40.46 -14.21
CA TRP A 57 10.17 40.51 -12.95
C TRP A 57 11.64 40.17 -13.18
N CYS A 58 12.54 41.15 -13.09
CA CYS A 58 13.97 40.88 -13.13
C CYS A 58 14.38 40.04 -11.90
N GLY A 59 15.01 38.88 -12.13
CA GLY A 59 15.32 37.88 -11.09
C GLY A 59 14.20 36.85 -10.83
N GLY A 60 13.04 37.02 -11.48
CA GLY A 60 11.91 36.10 -11.49
C GLY A 60 11.04 36.16 -10.23
N TRP A 61 9.73 36.30 -10.43
CA TRP A 61 8.74 36.31 -9.34
C TRP A 61 8.83 35.05 -8.46
N LYS A 62 9.18 33.90 -9.02
CA LYS A 62 9.32 32.64 -8.26
C LYS A 62 10.36 32.76 -7.15
N SER A 63 11.48 33.44 -7.40
CA SER A 63 12.55 33.67 -6.42
C SER A 63 12.06 34.55 -5.28
N ILE A 64 11.42 35.67 -5.62
CA ILE A 64 10.85 36.63 -4.67
C ILE A 64 9.73 35.96 -3.85
N ARG A 65 8.80 35.26 -4.50
CA ARG A 65 7.72 34.50 -3.84
C ARG A 65 8.26 33.44 -2.89
N SER A 66 9.28 32.69 -3.29
CA SER A 66 9.85 31.63 -2.43
C SER A 66 10.58 32.19 -1.21
N SER A 67 11.27 33.32 -1.36
CA SER A 67 12.11 33.89 -0.31
C SER A 67 11.37 34.91 0.56
N TYR A 68 10.40 35.65 0.03
CA TYR A 68 9.73 36.74 0.73
C TYR A 68 8.22 36.67 0.64
N GLY A 69 7.64 35.68 -0.06
CA GLY A 69 6.20 35.63 -0.32
C GLY A 69 5.33 35.66 0.94
N LYS A 70 5.84 35.16 2.08
CA LYS A 70 5.14 35.18 3.39
C LYS A 70 5.25 36.51 4.15
N SER A 71 5.97 37.50 3.62
CA SER A 71 6.04 38.86 4.18
C SER A 71 4.65 39.49 4.20
N GLU A 72 4.39 40.28 5.23
CA GLU A 72 3.12 41.00 5.37
C GLU A 72 3.24 42.36 4.71
N VAL A 73 2.30 42.64 3.81
CA VAL A 73 2.27 43.86 3.03
C VAL A 73 0.88 44.48 3.10
N LYS A 74 0.81 45.77 2.79
CA LYS A 74 -0.43 46.50 2.57
C LYS A 74 -0.35 47.13 1.18
N VAL A 75 -1.34 46.80 0.34
CA VAL A 75 -1.47 47.29 -1.04
C VAL A 75 -2.87 47.86 -1.18
N ASN A 76 -3.00 49.09 -1.68
CA ASN A 76 -4.29 49.80 -1.80
C ASN A 76 -5.13 49.79 -0.51
N GLY A 77 -4.49 49.96 0.65
CA GLY A 77 -5.17 49.96 1.94
C GLY A 77 -5.44 48.56 2.54
N GLN A 78 -5.36 47.49 1.75
CA GLN A 78 -5.66 46.12 2.20
C GLN A 78 -4.41 45.37 2.62
N ARG A 79 -4.45 44.71 3.79
CA ARG A 79 -3.37 43.86 4.30
C ARG A 79 -3.44 42.45 3.70
N SER A 80 -2.32 41.96 3.21
CA SER A 80 -2.19 40.64 2.56
C SER A 80 -0.76 40.10 2.64
N LYS A 81 -0.51 38.92 2.04
CA LYS A 81 0.85 38.37 1.91
C LYS A 81 1.44 38.75 0.55
N LEU A 82 2.75 39.01 0.50
CA LEU A 82 3.42 39.42 -0.75
C LEU A 82 3.12 38.49 -1.93
N TYR A 83 3.06 37.17 -1.71
CA TYR A 83 2.78 36.23 -2.82
C TYR A 83 1.41 36.40 -3.48
N GLN A 84 0.46 37.05 -2.80
CA GLN A 84 -0.90 37.31 -3.28
C GLN A 84 -0.95 38.59 -4.13
N CYS A 85 -0.02 39.54 -3.92
CA CYS A 85 -0.02 40.87 -4.54
C CYS A 85 0.65 40.93 -5.92
N LYS A 86 0.81 39.80 -6.61
CA LYS A 86 1.59 39.77 -7.87
C LYS A 86 1.00 40.73 -8.91
N GLN A 87 -0.31 40.65 -9.12
CA GLN A 87 -1.00 41.38 -10.17
C GLN A 87 -1.07 42.87 -9.85
N GLU A 88 -1.33 43.22 -8.60
CA GLU A 88 -1.35 44.60 -8.12
C GLU A 88 0.03 45.26 -8.24
N THR A 89 1.09 44.49 -7.98
CA THR A 89 2.47 44.96 -8.19
C THR A 89 2.77 45.16 -9.69
N GLU A 90 2.33 44.23 -10.54
CA GLU A 90 2.48 44.35 -12.01
C GLU A 90 1.75 45.59 -12.56
N ASN A 91 0.63 45.96 -11.94
CA ASN A 91 -0.15 47.18 -12.22
C ASN A 91 0.44 48.45 -11.59
N GLY A 92 1.63 48.41 -10.99
CA GLY A 92 2.30 49.59 -10.43
C GLY A 92 1.76 50.07 -9.07
N ALA A 93 1.01 49.25 -8.34
CA ALA A 93 0.55 49.63 -7.00
C ALA A 93 1.73 49.74 -6.01
N ALA A 94 1.71 50.78 -5.16
CA ALA A 94 2.67 50.91 -4.08
C ALA A 94 2.45 49.83 -3.01
N ILE A 95 3.54 49.31 -2.45
CA ILE A 95 3.54 48.21 -1.49
C ILE A 95 4.15 48.70 -0.18
N GLU A 96 3.34 48.78 0.87
CA GLU A 96 3.82 49.05 2.23
C GLU A 96 4.14 47.72 2.91
N PHE A 97 5.42 47.44 3.16
CA PHE A 97 5.84 46.28 3.95
C PHE A 97 5.55 46.56 5.42
N LEU A 98 4.66 45.76 6.00
CA LEU A 98 4.34 45.79 7.43
C LEU A 98 5.28 44.89 8.23
N GLN A 99 5.74 43.80 7.61
CA GLN A 99 6.75 42.91 8.16
C GLN A 99 7.46 42.18 7.02
N LEU A 100 8.66 42.64 6.67
CA LEU A 100 9.56 41.90 5.79
C LEU A 100 10.04 40.64 6.50
N ARG A 101 9.80 39.47 5.90
CA ARG A 101 10.23 38.19 6.45
C ARG A 101 10.81 37.32 5.36
N ARG A 102 12.14 37.15 5.37
CA ARG A 102 12.76 36.18 4.48
C ARG A 102 12.49 34.77 4.98
N TRP A 103 11.71 34.04 4.22
CA TRP A 103 11.72 32.59 4.24
C TRP A 103 13.08 32.11 3.69
N LYS A 104 14.07 32.01 4.57
CA LYS A 104 15.19 31.13 4.34
C LYS A 104 14.63 29.73 4.55
N PRO A 105 14.41 28.90 3.50
CA PRO A 105 14.27 27.48 3.78
C PRO A 105 15.48 27.15 4.62
N LYS A 106 15.28 26.60 5.83
CA LYS A 106 16.38 26.02 6.59
C LYS A 106 16.89 24.86 5.74
N ILE A 107 17.66 25.15 4.70
CA ILE A 107 18.46 24.18 3.98
C ILE A 107 19.44 23.77 5.05
N THR A 108 19.08 22.69 5.74
CA THR A 108 19.95 22.04 6.70
C THR A 108 21.28 21.78 5.99
N LYS A 109 22.39 21.82 6.73
CA LYS A 109 23.72 21.47 6.18
C LYS A 109 23.66 20.14 5.39
N ASP A 110 22.77 19.25 5.80
CA ASP A 110 22.42 17.98 5.15
C ASP A 110 21.81 18.14 3.77
N LYS A 111 20.78 18.99 3.61
CA LYS A 111 20.18 19.24 2.29
C LYS A 111 21.20 19.88 1.34
N ALA A 112 22.05 20.79 1.82
CA ALA A 112 23.13 21.36 1.02
C ALA A 112 24.14 20.28 0.57
N PHE A 113 24.52 19.37 1.48
CA PHE A 113 25.37 18.23 1.17
C PHE A 113 24.74 17.29 0.13
N LEU A 114 23.45 16.96 0.27
CA LEU A 114 22.71 16.15 -0.71
C LEU A 114 22.61 16.82 -2.08
N VAL A 115 22.37 18.13 -2.13
CA VAL A 115 22.43 18.91 -3.38
C VAL A 115 23.82 18.81 -4.02
N SER A 116 24.89 18.81 -3.21
CA SER A 116 26.26 18.66 -3.73
C SER A 116 26.52 17.28 -4.37
N ILE A 117 25.88 16.22 -3.85
CA ILE A 117 25.92 14.87 -4.43
C ILE A 117 25.13 14.82 -5.75
N LEU A 118 23.96 15.46 -5.80
CA LEU A 118 23.18 15.54 -7.04
C LEU A 118 23.92 16.28 -8.16
N ARG A 119 24.69 17.32 -7.80
CA ARG A 119 25.47 18.11 -8.77
C ARG A 119 26.73 17.39 -9.28
N LYS A 120 27.36 16.56 -8.44
CA LYS A 120 28.61 15.86 -8.77
C LYS A 120 28.47 14.38 -8.45
N LYS A 121 28.28 13.56 -9.48
CA LYS A 121 28.03 12.11 -9.36
C LYS A 121 29.13 11.39 -8.56
N ASP A 122 30.38 11.80 -8.73
CA ASP A 122 31.54 11.19 -8.06
C ASP A 122 31.58 11.45 -6.55
N ARG A 123 30.81 12.43 -6.04
CA ARG A 123 30.67 12.66 -4.61
C ARG A 123 29.86 11.57 -3.89
N GLY A 124 29.33 10.58 -4.61
CA GLY A 124 28.72 9.40 -4.01
C GLY A 124 29.64 8.68 -3.02
N GLU A 125 30.95 8.68 -3.27
CA GLU A 125 31.94 8.08 -2.34
C GLU A 125 31.99 8.78 -0.98
N ALA A 126 31.64 10.07 -0.91
CA ALA A 126 31.59 10.79 0.35
C ALA A 126 30.57 10.19 1.31
N LEU A 127 29.49 9.56 0.81
CA LEU A 127 28.52 8.85 1.64
C LEU A 127 29.16 7.64 2.36
N ARG A 128 30.11 6.94 1.74
CA ARG A 128 30.78 5.79 2.36
C ARG A 128 31.66 6.19 3.55
N LYS A 129 32.08 7.45 3.58
CA LYS A 129 32.91 8.03 4.65
C LYS A 129 32.07 8.66 5.78
N CYS A 130 30.76 8.77 5.61
CA CYS A 130 29.87 9.31 6.64
C CYS A 130 29.59 8.27 7.73
N SER A 131 29.46 8.72 8.98
CA SER A 131 28.98 7.87 10.07
C SER A 131 27.54 7.39 9.83
N LEU A 132 27.15 6.28 10.46
CA LEU A 132 25.80 5.73 10.38
C LEU A 132 24.72 6.76 10.78
N ASP A 133 24.95 7.50 11.87
CA ASP A 133 24.08 8.59 12.32
C ASP A 133 23.92 9.70 11.28
N ALA A 134 25.03 10.09 10.65
CA ALA A 134 25.01 11.09 9.59
C ALA A 134 24.20 10.59 8.38
N LEU A 135 24.38 9.33 7.97
CA LEU A 135 23.63 8.74 6.87
C LEU A 135 22.13 8.63 7.17
N LEU A 136 21.74 8.28 8.39
CA LEU A 136 20.33 8.26 8.81
C LEU A 136 19.70 9.65 8.79
N ARG A 137 20.42 10.65 9.30
CA ARG A 137 20.00 12.06 9.26
C ARG A 137 19.86 12.56 7.82
N LEU A 138 20.81 12.22 6.94
CA LEU A 138 20.74 12.49 5.51
C LEU A 138 19.53 11.80 4.84
N ALA A 139 19.21 10.57 5.22
CA ALA A 139 18.02 9.87 4.71
C ALA A 139 16.71 10.57 5.13
N GLY A 140 16.69 11.16 6.32
CA GLY A 140 15.63 12.06 6.77
C GLY A 140 15.54 13.33 5.92
N ALA A 141 16.66 14.05 5.77
CA ALA A 141 16.75 15.29 4.99
C ALA A 141 16.44 15.09 3.49
N ALA A 142 16.63 13.88 2.95
CA ALA A 142 16.23 13.55 1.59
C ALA A 142 14.71 13.68 1.35
N GLN A 143 13.89 13.59 2.40
CA GLN A 143 12.43 13.79 2.29
C GLN A 143 12.05 15.25 2.05
N ASP A 144 12.95 16.20 2.32
CA ASP A 144 12.72 17.64 2.14
C ASP A 144 12.84 18.09 0.67
N PHE A 145 13.08 17.16 -0.26
CA PHE A 145 13.11 17.44 -1.69
C PHE A 145 11.71 17.34 -2.29
N GLU A 146 11.30 18.37 -3.06
CA GLU A 146 9.96 18.47 -3.65
C GLU A 146 9.68 17.37 -4.68
N ARG A 147 10.70 16.92 -5.41
CA ARG A 147 10.55 15.91 -6.48
C ARG A 147 10.69 14.50 -5.91
N ALA A 148 9.61 13.72 -6.01
CA ALA A 148 9.58 12.32 -5.55
C ALA A 148 10.69 11.45 -6.15
N SER A 149 11.03 11.64 -7.43
CA SER A 149 12.13 10.93 -8.10
C SER A 149 13.50 11.24 -7.50
N THR A 150 13.75 12.51 -7.15
CA THR A 150 14.98 12.94 -6.47
C THR A 150 15.07 12.35 -5.06
N THR A 151 13.96 12.39 -4.31
CA THR A 151 13.87 11.79 -2.97
C THR A 151 14.14 10.30 -3.01
N ALA A 152 13.50 9.56 -3.94
CA ALA A 152 13.71 8.13 -4.11
C ALA A 152 15.15 7.79 -4.50
N TYR A 153 15.74 8.55 -5.43
CA TYR A 153 17.13 8.38 -5.86
C TYR A 153 18.12 8.58 -4.70
N LEU A 154 18.00 9.67 -3.96
CA LEU A 154 18.87 9.96 -2.80
C LEU A 154 18.73 8.89 -1.73
N ARG A 155 17.50 8.50 -1.36
CA ARG A 155 17.26 7.43 -0.38
C ARG A 155 17.87 6.10 -0.81
N ARG A 156 17.82 5.77 -2.10
CA ARG A 156 18.45 4.57 -2.66
C ARG A 156 19.97 4.62 -2.53
N LEU A 157 20.60 5.76 -2.86
CA LEU A 157 22.05 5.95 -2.71
C LEU A 157 22.49 5.83 -1.25
N ILE A 158 21.81 6.53 -0.35
CA ILE A 158 22.11 6.53 1.09
C ILE A 158 21.89 5.12 1.68
N GLY A 159 20.77 4.47 1.36
CA GLY A 159 20.47 3.11 1.80
C GLY A 159 21.49 2.08 1.30
N ARG A 160 22.01 2.26 0.06
CA ARG A 160 23.10 1.44 -0.47
C ARG A 160 24.39 1.65 0.30
N ALA A 161 24.78 2.90 0.55
CA ALA A 161 25.98 3.21 1.34
C ALA A 161 25.90 2.59 2.74
N ILE A 162 24.74 2.68 3.41
CA ILE A 162 24.54 2.06 4.74
C ILE A 162 24.66 0.54 4.67
N LYS A 163 24.05 -0.10 3.66
CA LYS A 163 24.11 -1.56 3.50
C LYS A 163 25.53 -2.04 3.23
N GLU A 164 26.26 -1.36 2.36
CA GLU A 164 27.60 -1.77 1.95
C GLU A 164 28.66 -1.50 3.04
N VAL A 165 28.55 -0.40 3.77
CA VAL A 165 29.54 -0.02 4.80
C VAL A 165 29.24 -0.65 6.17
N TYR A 166 27.96 -0.74 6.54
CA TYR A 166 27.56 -1.16 7.90
C TYR A 166 26.72 -2.45 7.92
N GLY A 167 26.36 -3.02 6.77
CA GLY A 167 25.58 -4.26 6.70
C GLY A 167 24.08 -4.09 7.04
N TRP A 168 23.57 -2.85 7.16
CA TRP A 168 22.18 -2.59 7.55
C TRP A 168 21.28 -2.22 6.37
N SER A 169 20.02 -2.68 6.40
CA SER A 169 19.01 -2.37 5.37
C SER A 169 17.97 -1.38 5.89
N LEU A 170 18.03 -0.11 5.46
CA LEU A 170 17.07 0.92 5.89
C LEU A 170 15.63 0.70 5.40
N ASN A 171 15.47 -0.01 4.29
CA ASN A 171 14.15 -0.23 3.69
C ASN A 171 13.45 -1.45 4.30
N SER A 172 14.15 -2.22 5.13
CA SER A 172 13.58 -3.39 5.79
C SER A 172 12.71 -2.96 6.97
N LYS A 173 11.44 -3.38 6.93
CA LYS A 173 10.46 -3.11 7.98
C LYS A 173 10.22 -4.37 8.80
N ILE A 174 10.07 -4.21 10.11
CA ILE A 174 9.60 -5.28 10.99
C ILE A 174 8.11 -5.45 10.70
N THR A 175 7.72 -6.59 10.14
CA THR A 175 6.32 -6.90 9.85
C THR A 175 5.87 -8.08 10.69
N VAL A 176 5.00 -7.80 11.66
CA VAL A 176 4.39 -8.83 12.51
C VAL A 176 3.01 -9.13 11.98
N LYS A 177 2.80 -10.38 11.55
CA LYS A 177 1.49 -10.88 11.11
C LYS A 177 0.80 -11.54 12.29
N LEU A 178 -0.37 -11.03 12.66
CA LEU A 178 -1.16 -11.56 13.76
C LEU A 178 -2.44 -12.17 13.22
N LYS A 179 -2.80 -13.37 13.65
CA LYS A 179 -4.15 -13.91 13.45
C LYS A 179 -5.14 -13.01 14.18
N PHE A 180 -6.21 -12.64 13.47
CA PHE A 180 -7.24 -11.77 14.02
C PHE A 180 -7.84 -12.37 15.29
N ASP A 181 -7.82 -11.59 16.37
CA ASP A 181 -8.43 -11.93 17.64
C ASP A 181 -8.80 -10.61 18.31
N ASP A 182 -10.08 -10.44 18.62
CA ASP A 182 -10.63 -9.22 19.22
C ASP A 182 -10.10 -8.95 20.63
N ARG A 183 -9.50 -9.96 21.28
CA ARG A 183 -8.81 -9.80 22.56
C ARG A 183 -7.46 -9.11 22.41
N ILE A 184 -6.88 -9.00 21.22
CA ILE A 184 -5.53 -8.42 21.08
C ILE A 184 -5.57 -6.90 21.06
N ARG A 185 -4.84 -6.29 21.99
CA ARG A 185 -4.60 -4.86 22.04
C ARG A 185 -3.38 -4.51 21.17
N ILE A 186 -3.61 -4.15 19.90
CA ILE A 186 -2.51 -3.81 18.96
C ILE A 186 -1.55 -2.76 19.53
N VAL A 187 -2.07 -1.78 20.28
CA VAL A 187 -1.25 -0.72 20.90
C VAL A 187 -0.24 -1.31 21.88
N GLU A 188 -0.66 -2.29 22.70
CA GLU A 188 0.21 -2.96 23.67
C GLU A 188 1.20 -3.90 22.97
N VAL A 189 0.76 -4.61 21.92
CA VAL A 189 1.69 -5.38 21.06
C VAL A 189 2.77 -4.46 20.46
N ARG A 190 2.40 -3.25 20.04
CA ARG A 190 3.37 -2.27 19.51
C ARG A 190 4.33 -1.77 20.58
N LYS A 191 3.87 -1.54 21.80
CA LYS A 191 4.73 -1.17 22.94
C LYS A 191 5.72 -2.30 23.24
N LEU A 192 5.24 -3.53 23.33
CA LEU A 192 6.08 -4.71 23.53
C LEU A 192 7.14 -4.85 22.44
N LEU A 193 6.75 -4.73 21.17
CA LEU A 193 7.70 -4.74 20.04
C LEU A 193 8.75 -3.65 20.16
N ASN A 194 8.35 -2.43 20.53
CA ASN A 194 9.29 -1.33 20.73
C ASN A 194 10.26 -1.63 21.88
N SER A 195 9.79 -2.17 23.01
CA SER A 195 10.66 -2.59 24.12
C SER A 195 11.66 -3.65 23.67
N LYS A 196 11.20 -4.65 22.92
CA LYS A 196 12.08 -5.71 22.38
C LYS A 196 13.08 -5.17 21.35
N ILE A 197 12.75 -4.13 20.60
CA ILE A 197 13.71 -3.43 19.71
C ILE A 197 14.77 -2.68 20.53
N GLU A 198 14.42 -2.11 21.69
CA GLU A 198 15.40 -1.45 22.57
C GLU A 198 16.40 -2.45 23.19
N GLU A 199 15.97 -3.69 23.42
CA GLU A 199 16.80 -4.80 23.92
C GLU A 199 17.74 -5.38 22.84
N MET A 200 17.54 -5.06 21.55
CA MET A 200 18.37 -5.61 20.47
C MET A 200 19.77 -5.00 20.45
N ASP A 201 20.74 -5.82 20.04
CA ASP A 201 22.11 -5.40 19.74
C ASP A 201 22.19 -4.71 18.37
N ILE A 202 21.52 -3.56 18.26
CA ILE A 202 21.58 -2.67 17.10
C ILE A 202 21.92 -1.24 17.56
N PRO A 203 22.61 -0.45 16.72
CA PRO A 203 22.92 0.95 17.01
C PRO A 203 21.68 1.78 17.39
N VAL A 204 21.82 2.66 18.39
CA VAL A 204 20.72 3.48 18.93
C VAL A 204 19.97 4.25 17.85
N CYS A 205 20.68 4.79 16.87
CA CYS A 205 20.08 5.52 15.76
C CYS A 205 19.20 4.62 14.85
N LEU A 206 19.55 3.34 14.71
CA LEU A 206 18.73 2.36 13.98
C LEU A 206 17.53 1.88 14.79
N ARG A 207 17.59 1.83 16.14
CA ARG A 207 16.43 1.49 16.99
C ARG A 207 15.27 2.44 16.72
N ASN A 208 15.54 3.74 16.72
CA ASN A 208 14.53 4.76 16.44
C ASN A 208 13.93 4.64 15.04
N HIS A 209 14.76 4.29 14.04
CA HIS A 209 14.28 4.03 12.68
C HIS A 209 13.43 2.75 12.61
N ALA A 210 13.86 1.67 13.25
CA ALA A 210 13.18 0.39 13.31
C ALA A 210 11.80 0.50 13.97
N ARG A 211 11.70 1.20 15.12
CA ARG A 211 10.45 1.48 15.84
C ARG A 211 9.41 2.19 14.97
N LYS A 212 9.85 3.17 14.17
CA LYS A 212 9.00 3.86 13.18
C LYS A 212 8.58 2.94 12.04
N GLY A 213 9.43 1.98 11.69
CA GLY A 213 9.21 0.97 10.64
C GLY A 213 8.37 -0.23 11.05
N VAL A 214 7.99 -0.38 12.33
CA VAL A 214 7.14 -1.50 12.79
C VAL A 214 5.77 -1.44 12.12
N ARG A 215 5.40 -2.55 11.48
CA ARG A 215 4.09 -2.79 10.88
C ARG A 215 3.47 -4.02 11.53
N ILE A 216 2.28 -3.86 12.08
CA ILE A 216 1.46 -4.97 12.57
C ILE A 216 0.33 -5.14 11.54
N VAL A 217 0.16 -6.36 11.05
CA VAL A 217 -0.82 -6.68 10.01
C VAL A 217 -1.70 -7.82 10.50
N TRP A 218 -3.01 -7.67 10.33
CA TRP A 218 -3.94 -8.77 10.55
C TRP A 218 -3.85 -9.77 9.41
N GLU A 219 -3.58 -11.02 9.77
CA GLU A 219 -3.77 -12.14 8.90
C GLU A 219 -5.23 -12.57 8.97
N LYS A 220 -5.86 -12.70 7.79
CA LYS A 220 -7.23 -13.17 7.68
C LYS A 220 -7.31 -14.58 8.25
N ASN A 221 -8.19 -14.79 9.22
CA ASN A 221 -8.50 -16.13 9.70
C ASN A 221 -9.25 -16.89 8.60
N PRO A 222 -9.01 -18.20 8.45
CA PRO A 222 -9.70 -19.00 7.44
C PRO A 222 -11.21 -18.97 7.72
N SER A 223 -12.03 -18.73 6.70
CA SER A 223 -13.48 -18.84 6.85
C SER A 223 -13.90 -20.31 6.89
N VAL A 224 -15.17 -20.58 7.19
CA VAL A 224 -15.76 -21.91 7.07
C VAL A 224 -15.53 -22.47 5.66
N ALA A 225 -15.72 -21.67 4.61
CA ALA A 225 -15.43 -22.06 3.23
C ALA A 225 -13.99 -22.55 3.06
N ASN A 226 -13.00 -21.78 3.54
CA ASN A 226 -11.59 -22.14 3.44
C ASN A 226 -11.26 -23.48 4.14
N LEU A 227 -11.96 -23.80 5.23
CA LEU A 227 -11.74 -25.02 5.99
C LEU A 227 -12.50 -26.21 5.40
N LEU A 228 -13.73 -25.99 4.96
CA LEU A 228 -14.72 -27.02 4.67
C LEU A 228 -14.79 -27.39 3.18
N HIS A 229 -14.72 -26.41 2.28
CA HIS A 229 -14.90 -26.65 0.85
C HIS A 229 -13.71 -27.41 0.26
N ASN A 230 -14.00 -28.40 -0.59
CA ASN A 230 -13.03 -29.33 -1.15
C ASN A 230 -13.27 -29.61 -2.65
N GLN A 231 -14.18 -28.89 -3.30
CA GLN A 231 -14.57 -29.09 -4.70
C GLN A 231 -13.41 -29.00 -5.68
N ARG A 232 -12.40 -28.17 -5.39
CA ARG A 232 -11.18 -28.09 -6.21
C ARG A 232 -10.39 -29.39 -6.22
N LEU A 233 -10.36 -30.12 -5.10
CA LEU A 233 -9.70 -31.43 -5.06
C LEU A 233 -10.43 -32.46 -5.95
N PHE A 234 -11.76 -32.36 -6.04
CA PHE A 234 -12.57 -33.25 -6.87
C PHE A 234 -12.63 -32.86 -8.34
N ALA A 235 -12.40 -31.58 -8.67
CA ALA A 235 -12.33 -31.10 -10.05
C ALA A 235 -11.17 -31.74 -10.84
N HIS A 236 -10.13 -32.23 -10.15
CA HIS A 236 -8.96 -32.88 -10.72
C HIS A 236 -9.10 -34.40 -10.91
N ALA A 237 -10.21 -35.00 -10.51
CA ALA A 237 -10.39 -36.44 -10.64
C ALA A 237 -10.72 -36.80 -12.10
N ASP A 238 -9.90 -37.66 -12.71
CA ASP A 238 -10.15 -38.19 -14.07
C ASP A 238 -11.47 -38.95 -14.16
N VAL A 239 -11.83 -39.66 -13.10
CA VAL A 239 -13.10 -40.38 -12.95
C VAL A 239 -13.52 -40.31 -11.49
N SER A 240 -14.80 -40.06 -11.24
CA SER A 240 -15.38 -40.15 -9.89
C SER A 240 -16.50 -41.18 -9.85
N THR A 241 -16.39 -42.13 -8.91
CA THR A 241 -17.44 -43.12 -8.65
C THR A 241 -18.41 -42.63 -7.56
N CYS A 242 -19.58 -43.26 -7.51
CA CYS A 242 -20.56 -42.96 -6.47
C CYS A 242 -20.12 -43.55 -5.12
N SER A 243 -19.97 -42.70 -4.10
CA SER A 243 -19.68 -43.09 -2.71
C SER A 243 -20.91 -43.05 -1.80
N CYS A 244 -22.12 -42.91 -2.36
CA CYS A 244 -23.33 -42.66 -1.56
C CYS A 244 -23.87 -43.88 -0.81
N ALA A 245 -23.51 -45.11 -1.20
CA ALA A 245 -24.08 -46.31 -0.58
C ALA A 245 -23.86 -46.32 0.94
N GLY A 246 -24.91 -46.60 1.72
CA GLY A 246 -24.86 -46.65 3.19
C GLY A 246 -24.84 -45.29 3.91
N LEU A 247 -24.68 -44.16 3.20
CA LEU A 247 -24.71 -42.84 3.83
C LEU A 247 -26.15 -42.42 4.21
N PRO A 248 -26.37 -41.87 5.43
CA PRO A 248 -27.69 -41.52 5.95
C PRO A 248 -28.17 -40.12 5.51
N TYR A 249 -27.65 -39.58 4.40
CA TYR A 249 -27.92 -38.20 3.98
C TYR A 249 -29.03 -38.12 2.92
N PRO A 250 -29.73 -36.96 2.80
CA PRO A 250 -30.76 -36.77 1.79
C PRO A 250 -30.23 -36.97 0.36
N ARG A 251 -31.09 -37.53 -0.50
CA ARG A 251 -30.74 -37.94 -1.87
C ARG A 251 -31.70 -37.36 -2.90
N ILE A 252 -31.16 -37.07 -4.07
CA ILE A 252 -31.90 -36.71 -5.29
C ILE A 252 -31.37 -37.61 -6.41
N GLY A 253 -32.25 -38.33 -7.11
CA GLY A 253 -31.85 -39.28 -8.16
C GLY A 253 -30.93 -40.40 -7.65
N GLY A 254 -31.13 -40.87 -6.41
CA GLY A 254 -30.30 -41.93 -5.79
C GLY A 254 -28.94 -41.46 -5.24
N HIS A 255 -28.55 -40.21 -5.49
CA HIS A 255 -27.26 -39.65 -5.07
C HIS A 255 -27.42 -38.62 -3.95
N VAL A 256 -26.44 -38.55 -3.05
CA VAL A 256 -26.41 -37.56 -1.96
C VAL A 256 -26.33 -36.15 -2.56
N ARG A 257 -27.30 -35.30 -2.18
CA ARG A 257 -27.39 -33.91 -2.62
C ARG A 257 -28.28 -33.11 -1.68
N PHE A 258 -27.69 -32.23 -0.88
CA PHE A 258 -28.42 -31.41 0.11
C PHE A 258 -27.63 -30.16 0.51
N ARG A 259 -28.28 -29.14 1.08
CA ARG A 259 -27.57 -27.96 1.67
C ARG A 259 -27.12 -28.33 3.06
N LEU A 260 -25.95 -27.87 3.45
CA LEU A 260 -25.49 -28.07 4.82
C LEU A 260 -26.50 -27.53 5.85
N SER A 261 -27.22 -26.45 5.52
CA SER A 261 -28.28 -25.88 6.36
C SER A 261 -29.57 -26.72 6.47
N GLU A 262 -29.76 -27.74 5.64
CA GLU A 262 -30.92 -28.64 5.70
C GLU A 262 -30.77 -29.72 6.77
N LEU A 263 -29.58 -29.89 7.36
CA LEU A 263 -29.35 -30.81 8.46
C LEU A 263 -29.56 -30.10 9.80
N GLU A 264 -30.45 -30.65 10.64
CA GLU A 264 -30.83 -30.07 11.93
C GLU A 264 -29.70 -30.05 12.98
N ASP A 265 -28.74 -30.97 12.86
CA ASP A 265 -27.65 -31.15 13.81
C ASP A 265 -26.37 -30.35 13.49
N ILE A 266 -26.47 -29.37 12.60
CA ILE A 266 -25.34 -28.52 12.22
C ILE A 266 -25.37 -27.21 13.00
N HIS A 267 -24.21 -26.82 13.53
CA HIS A 267 -24.06 -25.53 14.20
C HIS A 267 -24.49 -24.39 13.24
N PRO A 268 -25.43 -23.50 13.60
CA PRO A 268 -25.99 -22.50 12.67
C PRO A 268 -24.93 -21.60 12.02
N LEU A 269 -23.89 -21.21 12.77
CA LEU A 269 -22.76 -20.43 12.23
C LEU A 269 -21.90 -21.19 11.21
N ALA A 270 -21.88 -22.53 11.22
CA ALA A 270 -21.14 -23.33 10.24
C ALA A 270 -21.90 -23.44 8.91
N CYS A 271 -23.21 -23.17 8.89
CA CYS A 271 -24.00 -23.17 7.66
C CYS A 271 -23.65 -21.98 6.73
N ASN A 272 -23.12 -20.89 7.27
CA ASN A 272 -22.63 -19.76 6.48
C ASN A 272 -21.12 -19.86 6.26
N ALA A 273 -20.71 -20.20 5.04
CA ALA A 273 -19.34 -20.41 4.60
C ALA A 273 -18.45 -19.14 4.71
N ASN A 274 -19.06 -17.95 4.77
CA ASN A 274 -18.33 -16.69 4.98
C ASN A 274 -18.02 -16.41 6.45
N ASN A 275 -18.65 -17.13 7.39
CA ASN A 275 -18.33 -16.97 8.80
C ASN A 275 -16.88 -17.39 9.06
N ILE A 276 -16.26 -16.70 10.01
CA ILE A 276 -14.89 -16.93 10.42
C ILE A 276 -14.93 -17.60 11.79
N PRO A 277 -14.56 -18.88 11.90
CA PRO A 277 -14.45 -19.54 13.18
C PRO A 277 -13.50 -18.79 14.11
N LYS A 278 -13.92 -18.60 15.37
CA LYS A 278 -13.11 -17.95 16.38
C LYS A 278 -12.25 -19.01 17.03
N LEU A 279 -10.94 -18.85 16.94
CA LEU A 279 -10.01 -19.80 17.53
C LEU A 279 -10.13 -19.72 19.06
N SER A 280 -10.74 -20.74 19.65
CA SER A 280 -10.75 -20.95 21.10
C SER A 280 -9.37 -21.43 21.55
N TYR A 281 -8.38 -20.55 21.44
CA TYR A 281 -7.09 -20.80 22.07
C TYR A 281 -7.23 -20.43 23.54
N SER A 282 -7.31 -21.46 24.38
CA SER A 282 -6.94 -21.34 25.80
C SER A 282 -5.53 -20.76 25.95
N ASP A 283 -4.68 -20.97 24.95
CA ASP A 283 -3.31 -20.48 24.89
C ASP A 283 -3.08 -19.46 23.75
N ARG A 284 -3.97 -18.46 23.63
CA ARG A 284 -3.78 -17.37 22.64
C ARG A 284 -2.47 -16.63 22.87
N GLY A 285 -2.04 -16.55 24.12
CA GLY A 285 -0.75 -15.99 24.54
C GLY A 285 0.43 -16.65 23.83
N ARG A 286 0.55 -17.99 23.85
CA ARG A 286 1.63 -18.69 23.14
C ARG A 286 1.62 -18.44 21.63
N LEU A 287 0.45 -18.42 20.99
CA LEU A 287 0.37 -18.11 19.57
C LEU A 287 0.85 -16.67 19.32
N LEU A 288 0.43 -15.71 20.15
CA LEU A 288 0.83 -14.30 20.01
C LEU A 288 2.35 -14.15 20.17
N LYS A 289 2.93 -14.87 21.14
CA LYS A 289 4.38 -14.96 21.32
C LYS A 289 5.07 -15.46 20.06
N GLN A 290 4.59 -16.57 19.49
CA GLN A 290 5.18 -17.14 18.27
C GLN A 290 5.09 -16.18 17.09
N GLU A 291 3.95 -15.51 16.90
CA GLU A 291 3.75 -14.51 15.84
C GLU A 291 4.69 -13.31 15.99
N ILE A 292 4.84 -12.78 17.22
CA ILE A 292 5.76 -11.67 17.52
C ILE A 292 7.21 -12.09 17.28
N VAL A 293 7.62 -13.24 17.82
CA VAL A 293 8.99 -13.77 17.66
C VAL A 293 9.31 -14.00 16.19
N ALA A 294 8.42 -14.65 15.43
CA ALA A 294 8.60 -14.88 14.00
C ALA A 294 8.70 -13.55 13.23
N GLY A 295 7.88 -12.55 13.58
CA GLY A 295 7.95 -11.23 12.97
C GLY A 295 9.29 -10.51 13.22
N LEU A 296 9.84 -10.63 14.43
CA LEU A 296 11.16 -10.08 14.78
C LEU A 296 12.30 -10.84 14.07
N GLU A 297 12.27 -12.17 14.09
CA GLU A 297 13.27 -13.04 13.45
C GLU A 297 13.29 -12.89 11.93
N SER A 298 12.13 -12.60 11.30
CA SER A 298 12.04 -12.38 9.85
C SER A 298 12.66 -11.06 9.39
N TRP A 299 13.00 -10.14 10.30
CA TRP A 299 13.58 -8.86 9.95
C TRP A 299 15.05 -9.03 9.55
N CYS A 300 15.43 -8.63 8.33
CA CYS A 300 16.80 -8.86 7.85
C CYS A 300 17.92 -8.14 8.65
N ASN A 301 17.56 -7.14 9.45
CA ASN A 301 18.49 -6.45 10.36
C ASN A 301 18.48 -7.05 11.76
N TRP A 302 17.78 -8.16 11.98
CA TRP A 302 17.84 -8.88 13.24
C TRP A 302 19.27 -9.32 13.54
N ARG A 303 19.75 -9.02 14.76
CA ARG A 303 21.05 -9.42 15.30
C ARG A 303 20.88 -9.74 16.78
N GLY A 304 21.64 -10.71 17.27
CA GLY A 304 21.63 -11.13 18.66
C GLY A 304 20.75 -12.35 18.95
N SER A 305 20.59 -12.63 20.25
CA SER A 305 19.86 -13.78 20.77
C SER A 305 18.36 -13.63 20.57
N ARG A 306 17.68 -14.77 20.33
CA ARG A 306 16.22 -14.86 20.18
C ARG A 306 15.49 -14.03 21.26
N PRO A 307 14.49 -13.19 20.90
CA PRO A 307 13.83 -12.34 21.87
C PRO A 307 13.15 -13.19 22.96
N ALA A 308 13.52 -12.95 24.22
CA ALA A 308 12.82 -13.54 25.35
C ALA A 308 11.54 -12.73 25.61
N ILE A 309 10.38 -13.32 25.33
CA ILE A 309 9.06 -12.77 25.64
C ILE A 309 8.43 -13.63 26.73
N SER A 310 8.19 -13.03 27.89
CA SER A 310 7.57 -13.67 29.04
C SER A 310 6.04 -13.71 28.88
N ASN A 311 5.36 -14.50 29.71
CA ASN A 311 3.89 -14.48 29.75
C ASN A 311 3.36 -13.13 30.27
N ASN A 312 4.08 -12.51 31.20
CA ASN A 312 3.71 -11.21 31.78
C ASN A 312 3.71 -10.09 30.71
N ASP A 313 4.65 -10.15 29.75
CA ASP A 313 4.67 -9.24 28.59
C ASP A 313 3.39 -9.36 27.74
N LEU A 314 2.82 -10.56 27.68
CA LEU A 314 1.67 -10.89 26.83
C LEU A 314 0.33 -10.65 27.52
N GLU A 315 0.27 -10.70 28.85
CA GLU A 315 -0.91 -10.30 29.63
C GLU A 315 -1.32 -8.86 29.31
N GLY A 316 -0.33 -7.95 29.16
CA GLY A 316 -0.54 -6.61 28.65
C GLY A 316 -1.08 -6.57 27.21
N CYS A 317 -0.82 -7.57 26.38
CA CYS A 317 -1.26 -7.57 24.98
C CYS A 317 -2.68 -8.11 24.78
N LEU A 318 -3.27 -8.77 25.77
CA LEU A 318 -4.57 -9.42 25.68
C LEU A 318 -5.58 -8.77 26.63
N THR A 319 -6.77 -8.47 26.13
CA THR A 319 -7.97 -8.22 26.92
C THR A 319 -8.36 -9.54 27.59
N GLY A 320 -8.86 -9.48 28.83
CA GLY A 320 -9.01 -10.62 29.75
C GLY A 320 -9.82 -11.83 29.25
N MET A 321 -10.24 -12.68 30.19
CA MET A 321 -10.87 -13.96 29.85
C MET A 321 -12.01 -13.80 28.83
N PRO A 322 -12.07 -14.67 27.80
CA PRO A 322 -13.11 -14.58 26.79
C PRO A 322 -14.48 -14.64 27.46
N ASP A 323 -15.39 -13.80 26.98
CA ASP A 323 -16.78 -13.80 27.44
C ASP A 323 -17.39 -15.17 27.12
N VAL A 324 -17.52 -15.99 28.17
CA VAL A 324 -18.06 -17.36 28.12
C VAL A 324 -19.49 -17.37 27.56
N THR A 325 -20.19 -16.23 27.60
CA THR A 325 -21.56 -16.11 27.12
C THR A 325 -21.67 -15.95 25.60
N THR A 326 -20.59 -15.58 24.91
CA THR A 326 -20.63 -15.36 23.46
C THR A 326 -20.64 -16.67 22.68
N LYS A 327 -21.70 -16.89 21.89
CA LYS A 327 -21.79 -18.04 20.97
C LYS A 327 -20.83 -17.81 19.80
N PHE A 328 -19.67 -18.46 19.81
CA PHE A 328 -18.72 -18.46 18.69
C PHE A 328 -18.61 -19.84 18.05
N LEU A 329 -18.21 -19.89 16.78
CA LEU A 329 -17.93 -21.14 16.08
C LEU A 329 -16.49 -21.57 16.32
N ASP A 330 -16.29 -22.67 17.03
CA ASP A 330 -14.96 -23.28 17.20
C ASP A 330 -14.51 -23.93 15.87
N PRO A 331 -13.30 -23.63 15.36
CA PRO A 331 -12.75 -24.29 14.17
C PRO A 331 -12.76 -25.83 14.24
N ARG A 332 -12.68 -26.42 15.43
CA ARG A 332 -12.78 -27.87 15.63
C ARG A 332 -14.14 -28.43 15.19
N VAL A 333 -15.22 -27.67 15.40
CA VAL A 333 -16.56 -28.05 14.91
C VAL A 333 -16.55 -28.12 13.38
N VAL A 334 -15.93 -27.14 12.71
CA VAL A 334 -15.81 -27.14 11.24
C VAL A 334 -14.95 -28.31 10.75
N GLN A 335 -13.86 -28.65 11.45
CA GLN A 335 -13.04 -29.82 11.13
C GLN A 335 -13.78 -31.14 11.33
N GLN A 336 -14.59 -31.26 12.38
CA GLN A 336 -15.45 -32.42 12.61
C GLN A 336 -16.49 -32.56 11.49
N LEU A 337 -17.10 -31.45 11.06
CA LEU A 337 -18.00 -31.46 9.89
C LEU A 337 -17.27 -31.91 8.62
N LYS A 338 -16.07 -31.40 8.37
CA LYS A 338 -15.25 -31.83 7.22
C LYS A 338 -15.01 -33.34 7.24
N LYS A 339 -14.66 -33.88 8.40
CA LYS A 339 -14.43 -35.33 8.59
C LYS A 339 -15.74 -36.13 8.44
N ARG A 340 -16.86 -35.60 8.94
CA ARG A 340 -18.18 -36.23 8.82
C ARG A 340 -18.60 -36.41 7.36
N PHE A 341 -18.26 -35.44 6.50
CA PHE A 341 -18.57 -35.48 5.07
C PHE A 341 -17.38 -35.93 4.21
N GLU A 342 -16.44 -36.67 4.79
CA GLU A 342 -15.31 -37.23 4.05
C GLU A 342 -15.82 -38.15 2.92
N GLY A 343 -15.20 -38.04 1.74
CA GLY A 343 -15.65 -38.74 0.53
C GLY A 343 -16.84 -38.11 -0.20
N LEU A 344 -17.36 -36.96 0.27
CA LEU A 344 -18.33 -36.13 -0.44
C LEU A 344 -17.70 -34.81 -0.89
N VAL A 345 -18.35 -34.15 -1.86
CA VAL A 345 -17.95 -32.84 -2.36
C VAL A 345 -18.72 -31.75 -1.62
N LEU A 346 -17.99 -30.81 -1.04
CA LEU A 346 -18.51 -29.61 -0.38
C LEU A 346 -18.11 -28.40 -1.22
N THR A 347 -19.11 -27.77 -1.83
CA THR A 347 -18.92 -26.67 -2.79
C THR A 347 -19.82 -25.48 -2.44
N PRO A 348 -19.40 -24.23 -2.71
CA PRO A 348 -20.31 -23.10 -2.66
C PRO A 348 -21.39 -23.20 -3.75
N LEU A 349 -22.52 -22.50 -3.53
CA LEU A 349 -23.54 -22.28 -4.57
C LEU A 349 -23.24 -21.02 -5.40
N ASP A 350 -23.51 -21.09 -6.71
CA ASP A 350 -23.44 -19.91 -7.57
C ASP A 350 -24.45 -18.86 -7.11
N ARG A 351 -23.98 -17.61 -6.99
CA ARG A 351 -24.69 -16.43 -6.44
C ARG A 351 -25.08 -16.51 -4.96
N ASN A 352 -24.78 -17.61 -4.26
CA ASN A 352 -24.92 -17.69 -2.81
C ASN A 352 -23.70 -18.41 -2.19
N PRO A 353 -22.50 -17.80 -2.26
CA PRO A 353 -21.26 -18.45 -1.79
C PRO A 353 -21.23 -18.65 -0.27
N GLY A 354 -22.15 -18.03 0.47
CA GLY A 354 -22.33 -18.27 1.90
C GLY A 354 -22.95 -19.63 2.19
N ASP A 355 -23.64 -20.27 1.24
CA ASP A 355 -24.25 -21.57 1.46
C ASP A 355 -23.37 -22.70 0.92
N THR A 356 -23.37 -23.84 1.61
CA THR A 356 -22.55 -25.01 1.24
C THR A 356 -23.45 -26.12 0.75
N LEU A 357 -23.22 -26.54 -0.49
CA LEU A 357 -23.86 -27.69 -1.09
C LEU A 357 -22.99 -28.93 -0.87
N VAL A 358 -23.58 -29.99 -0.35
CA VAL A 358 -22.94 -31.31 -0.21
C VAL A 358 -23.44 -32.21 -1.33
N LEU A 359 -22.51 -32.84 -2.06
CA LEU A 359 -22.78 -33.65 -3.26
C LEU A 359 -22.03 -34.98 -3.24
N CYS A 360 -22.63 -35.95 -3.91
CA CYS A 360 -21.93 -37.13 -4.43
C CYS A 360 -20.79 -36.72 -5.39
N PRO A 361 -19.58 -37.29 -5.26
CA PRO A 361 -18.48 -37.07 -6.20
C PRO A 361 -18.86 -37.35 -7.66
N LYS A 362 -19.59 -38.44 -7.92
CA LYS A 362 -20.08 -38.77 -9.27
C LYS A 362 -20.93 -37.65 -9.86
N VAL A 363 -21.89 -37.12 -9.09
CA VAL A 363 -22.78 -36.03 -9.56
C VAL A 363 -21.99 -34.76 -9.85
N TYR A 364 -20.99 -34.45 -9.02
CA TYR A 364 -20.11 -33.30 -9.25
C TYR A 364 -19.27 -33.48 -10.52
N TYR A 365 -18.72 -34.67 -10.74
CA TYR A 365 -17.93 -35.01 -11.91
C TYR A 365 -18.78 -34.99 -13.20
N GLU A 366 -19.99 -35.54 -13.19
CA GLU A 366 -20.91 -35.47 -14.33
C GLU A 366 -21.20 -34.00 -14.72
N ALA A 367 -21.42 -33.13 -13.73
CA ALA A 367 -21.59 -31.70 -13.98
C ALA A 367 -20.31 -31.03 -14.54
N MET A 368 -19.12 -31.46 -14.11
CA MET A 368 -17.84 -31.00 -14.68
C MET A 368 -17.71 -31.39 -16.16
N VAL A 369 -18.00 -32.65 -16.48
CA VAL A 369 -17.97 -33.17 -17.86
C VAL A 369 -18.99 -32.43 -18.72
N GLU A 370 -20.22 -32.25 -18.26
CA GLU A 370 -21.25 -31.54 -19.00
C GLU A 370 -20.85 -30.08 -19.28
N LEU A 371 -20.30 -29.38 -18.28
CA LEU A 371 -19.97 -27.96 -18.40
C LEU A 371 -18.72 -27.70 -19.26
N PHE A 372 -17.68 -28.50 -19.10
CA PHE A 372 -16.36 -28.24 -19.69
C PHE A 372 -15.95 -29.19 -20.81
N VAL A 373 -16.45 -30.42 -20.83
CA VAL A 373 -16.03 -31.43 -21.82
C VAL A 373 -17.06 -31.58 -22.93
N ALA A 374 -18.35 -31.63 -22.59
CA ALA A 374 -19.43 -31.77 -23.57
C ALA A 374 -19.86 -30.43 -24.19
N SER A 375 -19.42 -29.30 -23.62
CA SER A 375 -19.74 -27.97 -24.13
C SER A 375 -18.91 -27.63 -25.37
N ALA A 376 -19.57 -27.18 -26.44
CA ALA A 376 -18.93 -26.76 -27.69
C ALA A 376 -17.98 -25.55 -27.54
N GLY A 377 -18.01 -24.85 -26.39
CA GLY A 377 -17.11 -23.74 -26.09
C GLY A 377 -15.72 -24.16 -25.61
N TYR A 378 -15.48 -25.46 -25.43
CA TYR A 378 -14.20 -25.99 -24.95
C TYR A 378 -13.65 -27.05 -25.91
N VAL A 379 -12.33 -27.17 -25.93
CA VAL A 379 -11.61 -28.18 -26.72
C VAL A 379 -10.80 -29.03 -25.77
N VAL A 380 -11.04 -30.34 -25.77
CA VAL A 380 -10.23 -31.29 -25.03
C VAL A 380 -8.92 -31.50 -25.77
N THR A 381 -7.79 -31.29 -25.07
CA THR A 381 -6.45 -31.46 -25.63
C THR A 381 -5.59 -32.32 -24.72
N ALA A 382 -4.77 -33.19 -25.31
CA ALA A 382 -3.75 -33.96 -24.61
C ALA A 382 -2.39 -33.23 -24.56
N MET A 383 -2.32 -32.01 -25.09
CA MET A 383 -1.10 -31.22 -25.11
C MET A 383 -0.72 -30.75 -23.70
N HIS A 384 0.59 -30.69 -23.43
CA HIS A 384 1.09 -30.11 -22.19
C HIS A 384 0.75 -28.61 -22.12
N GLU A 385 0.48 -28.10 -20.92
CA GLU A 385 0.08 -26.71 -20.66
C GLU A 385 1.02 -25.69 -21.33
N ASP A 386 2.34 -25.91 -21.24
CA ASP A 386 3.34 -25.02 -21.87
C ASP A 386 3.18 -24.93 -23.40
N MET A 387 2.83 -26.04 -24.05
CA MET A 387 2.60 -26.05 -25.49
C MET A 387 1.31 -25.32 -25.86
N VAL A 388 0.25 -25.50 -25.06
CA VAL A 388 -1.01 -24.76 -25.24
C VAL A 388 -0.76 -23.26 -25.08
N MET A 389 0.01 -22.85 -24.08
CA MET A 389 0.35 -21.44 -23.84
C MET A 389 1.18 -20.83 -24.98
N GLU A 390 2.17 -21.55 -25.52
CA GLU A 390 2.94 -21.06 -26.66
C GLU A 390 2.11 -21.00 -27.95
N LEU A 391 1.19 -21.94 -28.18
CA LEU A 391 0.23 -21.87 -29.28
C LEU A 391 -0.69 -20.65 -29.15
N MET A 392 -1.33 -20.45 -27.99
CA MET A 392 -2.20 -19.29 -27.73
C MET A 392 -1.46 -17.97 -27.96
N LYS A 393 -0.21 -17.88 -27.50
CA LYS A 393 0.64 -16.70 -27.70
C LYS A 393 1.00 -16.48 -29.17
N ALA A 394 1.25 -17.55 -29.93
CA ALA A 394 1.48 -17.46 -31.36
C ALA A 394 0.23 -16.95 -32.09
N GLU A 395 -0.95 -17.50 -31.78
CA GLU A 395 -2.23 -17.06 -32.33
C GLU A 395 -2.55 -15.60 -32.01
N LEU A 396 -2.32 -15.16 -30.76
CA LEU A 396 -2.48 -13.75 -30.37
C LEU A 396 -1.50 -12.83 -31.10
N SER A 397 -0.28 -13.30 -31.35
CA SER A 397 0.73 -12.56 -32.12
C SER A 397 0.32 -12.43 -33.58
N GLU A 398 -0.15 -13.52 -34.20
CA GLU A 398 -0.64 -13.54 -35.58
C GLU A 398 -1.87 -12.65 -35.76
N ALA A 399 -2.77 -12.64 -34.77
CA ALA A 399 -3.92 -11.74 -34.72
C ALA A 399 -3.56 -10.27 -34.41
N GLY A 400 -2.30 -9.95 -34.12
CA GLY A 400 -1.84 -8.60 -33.81
C GLY A 400 -2.30 -8.06 -32.44
N LEU A 401 -2.78 -8.94 -31.56
CA LEU A 401 -3.37 -8.59 -30.25
C LEU A 401 -2.31 -8.37 -29.15
N MET A 402 -1.07 -8.77 -29.39
CA MET A 402 0.07 -8.55 -28.47
C MET A 402 0.38 -7.07 -28.19
N LYS A 403 -0.22 -6.13 -28.94
CA LYS A 403 -0.12 -4.69 -28.69
C LYS A 403 -1.11 -4.18 -27.64
N LEU A 404 -2.19 -4.92 -27.39
CA LEU A 404 -3.27 -4.52 -26.48
C LEU A 404 -3.01 -4.99 -25.05
N GLU A 405 -2.32 -6.12 -24.87
CA GLU A 405 -2.10 -6.73 -23.56
C GLU A 405 -0.65 -7.22 -23.37
N HIS A 406 -0.21 -7.26 -22.12
CA HIS A 406 1.10 -7.78 -21.73
C HIS A 406 0.99 -9.26 -21.39
N TRP A 407 1.61 -10.12 -22.20
CA TRP A 407 1.68 -11.56 -21.94
C TRP A 407 2.51 -11.86 -20.68
N ASP A 408 1.89 -12.46 -19.66
CA ASP A 408 2.60 -12.90 -18.47
C ASP A 408 3.34 -14.21 -18.74
N LYS A 409 4.68 -14.13 -18.83
CA LYS A 409 5.55 -15.30 -19.01
C LYS A 409 5.50 -16.29 -17.85
N SER A 410 5.01 -15.86 -16.70
CA SER A 410 4.82 -16.70 -15.50
C SER A 410 3.37 -17.12 -15.27
N GLY A 411 2.47 -16.77 -16.20
CA GLY A 411 1.06 -17.15 -16.16
C GLY A 411 0.88 -18.67 -16.30
N LYS A 412 -0.23 -19.17 -15.73
CA LYS A 412 -0.68 -20.56 -15.82
C LYS A 412 -2.14 -20.59 -16.25
N ILE A 413 -2.56 -21.67 -16.91
CA ILE A 413 -3.96 -21.93 -17.21
C ILE A 413 -4.69 -22.15 -15.88
N GLY A 414 -5.81 -21.44 -15.71
CA GLY A 414 -6.59 -21.53 -14.48
C GLY A 414 -7.22 -22.90 -14.30
N GLU A 415 -7.23 -23.40 -13.07
CA GLU A 415 -7.95 -24.63 -12.72
C GLU A 415 -9.47 -24.37 -12.76
N ALA A 416 -10.15 -24.98 -13.72
CA ALA A 416 -11.59 -24.90 -13.87
C ALA A 416 -12.31 -25.78 -12.83
N TYR A 417 -13.43 -25.29 -12.31
CA TYR A 417 -14.30 -26.06 -11.42
C TYR A 417 -15.76 -25.60 -11.56
N VAL A 418 -16.70 -26.51 -11.30
CA VAL A 418 -18.13 -26.21 -11.34
C VAL A 418 -18.58 -25.59 -10.03
N MET A 419 -19.39 -24.53 -10.13
CA MET A 419 -20.21 -24.00 -9.03
C MET A 419 -21.69 -24.23 -9.34
N PRO A 420 -22.36 -25.17 -8.64
CA PRO A 420 -23.75 -25.50 -8.90
C PRO A 420 -24.68 -24.29 -8.68
N LYS A 421 -25.68 -24.13 -9.56
CA LYS A 421 -26.65 -23.03 -9.46
C LYS A 421 -27.78 -23.40 -8.52
N HIS A 422 -28.43 -22.38 -7.96
CA HIS A 422 -29.59 -22.54 -7.09
C HIS A 422 -30.76 -23.26 -7.80
N LYS A 423 -30.94 -23.02 -9.10
CA LYS A 423 -32.06 -23.55 -9.90
C LYS A 423 -31.93 -25.03 -10.24
N ASP A 424 -30.73 -25.60 -10.15
CA ASP A 424 -30.44 -27.00 -10.53
C ASP A 424 -31.09 -28.02 -9.57
N ARG A 425 -31.82 -27.54 -8.55
CA ARG A 425 -32.54 -28.35 -7.55
C ARG A 425 -34.01 -28.60 -7.90
N CYS A 426 -34.58 -27.86 -8.85
CA CYS A 426 -36.01 -27.88 -9.10
C CYS A 426 -36.43 -28.72 -10.33
N GLN A 427 -35.51 -29.41 -11.00
CA GLN A 427 -35.78 -30.03 -12.31
C GLN A 427 -35.96 -31.56 -12.30
N SER A 428 -36.19 -32.20 -11.17
CA SER A 428 -36.44 -33.65 -11.13
C SER A 428 -37.53 -34.01 -10.14
N THR A 429 -38.78 -33.85 -10.57
CA THR A 429 -39.94 -34.61 -10.10
C THR A 429 -40.58 -35.28 -11.30
#